data_AF-A0A7Y2HHT9-F1
#
_entry.id   AF-A0A7Y2HHT9-F1
#
_cell.length_a   1.000
_cell.length_b   1.000
_cell.length_c   1.000
_cell.angle_alpha   90.00
_cell.angle_beta   90.00
_cell.angle_gamma   90.00
#
_symmetry.space_group_name_H-M   'P 1'
#
loop_
_entity.id
_entity.type
_entity.pdbx_description
1 polymer ?
#
loop_
_entity_poly.entity_id
_entity_poly.type
_entity_poly.pdbx_seq_one_letter_code
_entity_poly.pdbx_strand_id
1 'polypeptide(L)'
;MANKKTYKKSQLNTYLIERNIPEAGKLSKDQLQGISEKSCNVLKTMGSGIEWIHSYVAENKVYCIYKAENEELILRHAKEGGFPADKITIVSNVIDPGTAKEK
;
A
#
# COMPACT_ATOMS: atom_id res chain seq x y z
N MET A 1 -38.33 16.26 3.63
CA MET A 1 -37.05 16.80 3.11
C MET A 1 -35.90 16.25 3.95
N ALA A 2 -34.81 15.91 3.27
CA ALA A 2 -33.46 15.53 3.76
C ALA A 2 -33.30 14.27 4.64
N ASN A 3 -33.17 13.13 3.96
CA ASN A 3 -32.60 11.90 4.51
C ASN A 3 -31.10 12.13 4.79
N LYS A 4 -30.71 12.28 6.07
CA LYS A 4 -29.30 12.39 6.47
C LYS A 4 -28.63 11.05 6.23
N LYS A 5 -27.98 10.89 5.07
CA LYS A 5 -27.05 9.78 4.82
C LYS A 5 -25.92 9.90 5.84
N THR A 6 -25.92 9.03 6.83
CA THR A 6 -24.80 8.81 7.75
C THR A 6 -23.65 8.23 6.95
N TYR A 7 -22.67 9.07 6.62
CA TYR A 7 -21.41 8.62 6.04
C TYR A 7 -20.61 7.94 7.15
N LYS A 8 -20.65 6.60 7.21
CA LYS A 8 -19.65 5.84 7.97
C LYS A 8 -18.30 6.17 7.34
N LYS A 9 -17.47 6.95 8.04
CA LYS A 9 -16.05 7.12 7.71
C LYS A 9 -15.44 5.73 7.75
N SER A 10 -15.13 5.15 6.60
CA SER A 10 -14.45 3.86 6.56
C SER A 10 -13.09 4.02 7.24
N GLN A 11 -12.83 3.17 8.23
CA GLN A 11 -11.55 3.18 8.92
C GLN A 11 -10.56 2.42 8.05
N LEU A 12 -9.62 3.15 7.45
CA LEU A 12 -8.54 2.53 6.69
C LEU A 12 -7.51 1.96 7.65
N ASN A 13 -7.22 0.67 7.51
CA ASN A 13 -6.13 0.00 8.21
C ASN A 13 -4.84 0.15 7.43
N THR A 14 -3.71 0.20 8.12
CA THR A 14 -2.39 0.19 7.46
C THR A 14 -1.95 -1.25 7.23
N TYR A 15 -1.39 -1.51 6.06
CA TYR A 15 -0.90 -2.82 5.64
C TYR A 15 0.53 -2.69 5.15
N LEU A 16 1.36 -3.63 5.58
CA LEU A 16 2.69 -3.90 5.07
C LEU A 16 2.59 -5.05 4.05
N ILE A 17 3.06 -4.80 2.84
CA ILE A 17 3.00 -5.76 1.74
C ILE A 17 4.43 -6.12 1.36
N GLU A 18 4.77 -7.39 1.45
CA GLU A 18 6.05 -7.91 0.99
C GLU A 18 5.90 -8.42 -0.45
N ARG A 19 6.80 -7.98 -1.33
CA ARG A 19 6.85 -8.35 -2.75
C ARG A 19 8.22 -8.92 -3.06
N ASN A 20 8.28 -10.20 -3.41
CA ASN A 20 9.52 -10.86 -3.83
C ASN A 20 9.81 -10.50 -5.27
N ILE A 21 10.79 -9.62 -5.49
CA ILE A 21 11.20 -9.15 -6.81
C ILE A 21 12.72 -9.32 -6.88
N PRO A 22 13.22 -10.39 -7.51
CA PRO A 22 14.66 -10.61 -7.65
C PRO A 22 15.35 -9.37 -8.22
N GLU A 23 16.47 -9.00 -7.62
CA GLU A 23 17.28 -7.84 -8.01
C GLU A 23 16.54 -6.49 -7.97
N ALA A 24 15.46 -6.36 -7.19
CA ALA A 24 14.72 -5.10 -7.03
C ALA A 24 15.62 -3.89 -6.69
N GLY A 25 16.64 -4.10 -5.86
CA GLY A 25 17.62 -3.07 -5.48
C GLY A 25 18.55 -2.63 -6.62
N LYS A 26 18.58 -3.36 -7.73
CA LYS A 26 19.34 -2.99 -8.94
C LYS A 26 18.48 -2.27 -9.99
N LEU A 27 17.18 -2.11 -9.73
CA LEU A 27 16.29 -1.41 -10.64
C LEU A 27 16.77 0.03 -10.85
N SER A 28 16.79 0.46 -12.11
CA SER A 28 17.12 1.83 -12.48
C SER A 28 16.04 2.81 -12.03
N LYS A 29 16.37 4.10 -12.00
CA LYS A 29 15.39 5.16 -11.70
C LYS A 29 14.18 5.11 -12.63
N ASP A 30 14.40 4.88 -13.92
CA ASP A 30 13.32 4.80 -14.91
C ASP A 30 12.43 3.59 -14.68
N GLN A 31 13.00 2.45 -14.28
CA GLN A 31 12.22 1.26 -13.92
C GLN A 31 11.37 1.52 -12.66
N LEU A 32 11.95 2.15 -11.64
CA LEU A 32 11.23 2.52 -10.41
C LEU A 32 10.11 3.54 -10.69
N GLN A 33 10.35 4.49 -11.60
CA GLN A 33 9.34 5.43 -12.06
C GLN A 33 8.19 4.68 -12.76
N GLY A 34 8.49 3.79 -13.71
CA GLY A 34 7.48 3.02 -14.42
C GLY A 34 6.62 2.14 -13.50
N ILE A 35 7.22 1.54 -12.46
CA ILE A 35 6.48 0.81 -11.42
C ILE A 35 5.52 1.73 -10.67
N SER A 36 6.00 2.92 -10.29
CA SER A 36 5.20 3.92 -9.57
C SER A 36 4.02 4.42 -10.42
N GLU A 37 4.27 4.76 -11.69
CA GLU A 37 3.24 5.19 -12.63
C GLU A 37 2.15 4.12 -12.82
N LYS A 38 2.55 2.86 -13.00
CA LYS A 38 1.62 1.74 -13.13
C LYS A 38 0.76 1.57 -11.87
N SER A 39 1.38 1.62 -10.69
CA SER A 39 0.66 1.54 -9.41
C SER A 39 -0.37 2.66 -9.26
N CYS A 40 0.03 3.90 -9.55
CA CYS A 40 -0.84 5.07 -9.48
C CYS A 40 -2.01 5.00 -10.47
N ASN A 41 -1.78 4.49 -11.69
CA ASN A 41 -2.83 4.33 -12.68
C ASN A 41 -3.90 3.32 -12.25
N VAL A 42 -3.50 2.20 -11.63
CA VAL A 42 -4.44 1.22 -11.07
C VAL A 42 -5.21 1.79 -9.88
N LEU A 43 -4.57 2.56 -9.00
CA LEU A 43 -5.27 3.20 -7.88
C LEU A 43 -6.33 4.19 -8.36
N LYS A 44 -6.06 4.94 -9.44
CA LYS A 44 -7.05 5.82 -10.07
C LYS A 44 -8.28 5.07 -10.58
N THR A 45 -8.13 3.84 -11.08
CA THR A 45 -9.27 3.05 -11.57
C THR A 45 -10.04 2.35 -10.45
N MET A 46 -9.36 2.01 -9.35
CA MET A 46 -10.00 1.39 -8.18
C MET A 46 -10.85 2.38 -7.36
N GLY A 47 -10.51 3.67 -7.38
CA GLY A 47 -11.24 4.71 -6.67
C GLY A 47 -10.81 4.84 -5.21
N SER A 48 -11.77 5.06 -4.31
CA SER A 48 -11.52 5.25 -2.87
C SER A 48 -11.43 3.93 -2.10
N GLY A 49 -10.91 4.00 -0.87
CA GLY A 49 -10.84 2.84 0.04
C GLY A 49 -9.49 2.12 0.02
N ILE A 50 -8.57 2.54 -0.85
CA ILE A 50 -7.18 2.12 -0.89
C ILE A 50 -6.28 3.32 -1.21
N GLU A 51 -5.15 3.41 -0.53
CA GLU A 51 -4.17 4.47 -0.68
C GLU A 51 -2.77 3.86 -0.56
N TRP A 52 -1.91 4.14 -1.54
CA TRP A 52 -0.49 3.81 -1.45
C TRP A 52 0.25 4.94 -0.75
N ILE A 53 0.95 4.63 0.35
CA ILE A 53 1.67 5.63 1.14
C ILE A 53 3.11 5.77 0.61
N HIS A 54 3.86 4.67 0.56
CA HIS A 54 5.20 4.59 -0.02
C HIS A 54 5.66 3.14 -0.16
N SER A 55 6.81 2.94 -0.78
CA SER A 55 7.48 1.64 -0.89
C SER A 55 8.96 1.77 -0.57
N TYR A 56 9.51 0.76 0.10
CA TYR A 56 10.94 0.55 0.28
C TYR A 56 11.41 -0.51 -0.70
N VAL A 57 12.48 -0.22 -1.44
CA VAL A 57 13.14 -1.19 -2.31
C VAL A 57 14.39 -1.67 -1.60
N ALA A 58 14.49 -2.97 -1.33
CA ALA A 58 15.55 -3.55 -0.53
C ALA A 58 16.02 -4.87 -1.14
N GLU A 59 17.23 -4.87 -1.70
CA GLU A 59 17.88 -6.04 -2.30
C GLU A 59 16.98 -6.81 -3.29
N ASN A 60 16.35 -7.90 -2.85
CA ASN A 60 15.49 -8.78 -3.67
C ASN A 60 14.01 -8.64 -3.34
N LYS A 61 13.63 -7.58 -2.63
CA LYS A 61 12.28 -7.35 -2.15
C LYS A 61 11.85 -5.90 -2.29
N VAL A 62 10.56 -5.71 -2.41
CA VAL A 62 9.91 -4.42 -2.25
C VAL A 62 8.89 -4.53 -1.13
N TYR A 63 8.95 -3.60 -0.18
CA TYR A 63 8.01 -3.48 0.93
C TYR A 63 7.11 -2.29 0.68
N CYS A 64 5.81 -2.50 0.53
CA CYS A 64 4.87 -1.41 0.31
C CYS A 64 4.02 -1.16 1.54
N ILE A 65 3.83 0.12 1.89
CA ILE A 65 2.91 0.55 2.92
C ILE A 65 1.65 1.11 2.24
N TYR A 66 0.52 0.48 2.53
CA TYR A 66 -0.79 0.88 2.03
C TYR A 66 -1.74 1.15 3.18
N LYS A 67 -2.71 2.03 2.96
CA LYS A 67 -3.92 2.11 3.78
C LYS A 67 -5.08 1.56 2.97
N ALA A 68 -5.88 0.68 3.55
CA ALA A 68 -7.03 0.10 2.85
C ALA A 68 -8.16 -0.24 3.81
N GLU A 69 -9.39 -0.32 3.30
CA GLU A 69 -10.55 -0.78 4.07
C GLU A 69 -10.46 -2.26 4.44
N ASN A 70 -9.83 -3.06 3.56
CA ASN A 70 -9.62 -4.49 3.73
C ASN A 70 -8.43 -4.98 2.88
N GLU A 71 -8.03 -6.23 3.12
CA GLU A 71 -6.95 -6.90 2.38
C GLU A 71 -7.33 -7.19 0.92
N GLU A 72 -8.62 -7.40 0.62
CA GLU A 72 -9.07 -7.73 -0.74
C GLU A 72 -8.78 -6.61 -1.74
N LEU A 73 -8.87 -5.35 -1.31
CA LEU A 73 -8.49 -4.21 -2.14
C LEU A 73 -7.01 -4.24 -2.51
N ILE A 74 -6.13 -4.65 -1.58
CA ILE A 74 -4.69 -4.76 -1.85
C ILE A 74 -4.41 -5.89 -2.85
N LEU A 75 -5.05 -7.05 -2.66
CA LEU A 75 -4.95 -8.16 -3.59
C LEU A 75 -5.44 -7.78 -4.99
N ARG A 76 -6.55 -7.04 -5.06
CA ARG A 76 -7.08 -6.51 -6.31
C ARG A 76 -6.11 -5.54 -6.98
N HIS A 77 -5.53 -4.60 -6.23
CA HIS A 77 -4.50 -3.68 -6.74
C HIS A 77 -3.31 -4.44 -7.33
N ALA A 78 -2.80 -5.44 -6.59
CA ALA A 78 -1.69 -6.26 -7.03
C ALA A 78 -2.02 -7.03 -8.32
N LYS A 79 -3.23 -7.61 -8.41
CA LYS A 79 -3.71 -8.32 -9.59
C LYS A 79 -3.85 -7.40 -10.81
N GLU A 80 -4.51 -6.25 -10.67
CA GLU A 80 -4.70 -5.28 -11.76
C GLU A 80 -3.37 -4.64 -12.19
N GLY A 81 -2.47 -4.39 -11.24
CA GLY A 81 -1.12 -3.87 -11.48
C GLY A 81 -0.12 -4.90 -11.95
N GLY A 82 -0.46 -6.19 -11.96
CA GLY A 82 0.48 -7.28 -12.29
C GLY A 82 1.71 -7.27 -11.39
N PHE A 83 1.54 -6.93 -10.12
CA PHE A 83 2.59 -6.95 -9.10
C PHE A 83 2.39 -8.15 -8.18
N PRO A 84 3.47 -8.80 -7.71
CA PRO A 84 3.33 -9.84 -6.69
C PRO A 84 2.89 -9.21 -5.36
N ALA A 85 2.05 -9.90 -4.61
CA ALA A 85 1.69 -9.55 -3.23
C ALA A 85 1.84 -10.81 -2.38
N ASP A 86 3.09 -11.25 -2.20
CA ASP A 86 3.44 -12.53 -1.60
C ASP A 86 2.95 -12.65 -0.16
N LYS A 87 3.01 -11.54 0.59
CA LYS A 87 2.51 -11.47 1.95
C LYS A 87 1.93 -10.11 2.24
N ILE A 88 0.73 -10.10 2.78
CA ILE A 88 0.05 -8.91 3.25
C ILE A 88 -0.09 -9.05 4.77
N THR A 89 0.27 -8.01 5.50
CA THR A 89 0.25 -8.00 6.97
C THR A 89 -0.36 -6.72 7.45
N ILE A 90 -1.42 -6.82 8.25
CA ILE A 90 -2.00 -5.66 8.93
C ILE A 90 -0.99 -5.11 9.95
N VAL A 91 -0.73 -3.81 9.87
CA VAL A 91 0.17 -3.12 10.81
C VAL A 91 -0.67 -2.68 12.01
N SER A 92 -0.43 -3.30 13.15
CA SER A 92 -1.17 -2.98 14.38
C SER A 92 -0.68 -1.70 15.05
N ASN A 93 0.63 -1.42 14.99
CA ASN A 93 1.27 -0.23 15.56
C ASN A 93 2.56 0.10 14.80
N VAL A 94 3.00 1.36 14.90
CA VAL A 94 4.30 1.83 14.43
C VAL A 94 5.08 2.32 15.63
N ILE A 95 6.35 1.92 15.74
CA ILE A 95 7.26 2.40 16.77
C ILE A 95 8.37 3.22 16.12
N ASP A 96 8.71 4.35 16.74
CA ASP A 96 9.80 5.22 16.33
C ASP A 96 10.44 5.88 17.57
N PRO A 97 11.54 6.64 17.44
CA PRO A 97 12.17 7.30 18.60
C PRO A 97 11.24 8.23 19.40
N GLY A 98 10.13 8.69 18.82
CA GLY A 98 9.06 9.42 19.48
C GLY A 98 8.24 8.56 20.44
N THR A 99 7.96 7.30 20.09
CA THR A 99 7.26 6.33 20.96
C THR A 99 8.01 6.11 22.28
N ALA A 100 9.35 6.22 22.28
CA ALA A 100 10.15 6.12 23.51
C ALA A 100 9.94 7.29 24.50
N LYS A 101 9.30 8.38 24.06
CA LYS A 101 9.07 9.60 24.85
C LYS A 101 7.61 9.77 25.26
N GLU A 102 6.71 8.89 24.83
CA GLU A 102 5.31 8.90 25.25
C GLU A 102 5.25 8.50 26.74
N LYS A 103 4.74 9.41 27.57
CA LYS A 103 4.52 9.20 29.01
C LYS A 103 3.03 8.98 29.28
#